data_AF-A0A316QJB9-F1
#
_entry.id   AF-A0A316QJB9-F1
#
_cell.length_a   1.000
_cell.length_b   1.000
_cell.length_c   1.000
_cell.angle_alpha   90.00
_cell.angle_beta   90.00
_cell.angle_gamma   90.00
#
_symmetry.space_group_name_H-M   'P 1'
#
loop_
_entity.id
_entity.type
_entity.pdbx_description
1 polymer ?
#
loop_
_entity_poly.entity_id
_entity_poly.type
_entity_poly.pdbx_seq_one_letter_code
_entity_poly.pdbx_strand_id
1 'polypeptide(L)'
;HHFILNDKWIIDFPAFAAAVNPKAIKHHRSQPRLRAHDDAVFDFKRLHPHLHVSLQMIEQQLCSPEVFSIKNGKRWIINYDELELATLKAVNNLPEGKRPPPTYKKKTKAKLDIKPVHIQQKDKGYYTLYFKLTVIEYMVKHNLSYKETVIKFWGIESRKKIRARITLLMNWEAAYKSGGKRALIEQHSPKKHN
;
A
#
# COMPACT_ATOMS: atom_id res chain seq x y z
N HIS A 1 33.58 -1.99 28.47
CA HIS A 1 33.58 -3.14 29.39
C HIS A 1 32.16 -3.37 29.89
N HIS A 2 31.69 -4.61 29.91
CA HIS A 2 30.41 -4.98 30.52
C HIS A 2 30.66 -6.17 31.45
N PHE A 3 29.84 -6.32 32.48
CA PHE A 3 29.82 -7.51 33.31
C PHE A 3 28.37 -7.90 33.62
N ILE A 4 28.15 -9.19 33.83
CA ILE A 4 26.84 -9.75 34.15
C ILE A 4 26.81 -9.99 35.66
N LEU A 5 25.83 -9.39 36.34
CA LEU A 5 25.59 -9.59 37.77
C LEU A 5 24.11 -9.90 37.98
N ASN A 6 23.80 -11.05 38.58
CA ASN A 6 22.42 -11.50 38.82
C ASN A 6 21.53 -11.44 37.56
N ASP A 7 22.03 -11.99 36.45
CA ASP A 7 21.37 -11.98 35.12
C ASP A 7 21.06 -10.58 34.54
N LYS A 8 21.62 -9.52 35.13
CA LYS A 8 21.52 -8.15 34.63
C LYS A 8 22.82 -7.74 33.97
N TRP A 9 22.70 -7.16 32.78
CA TRP A 9 23.81 -6.53 32.08
C TRP A 9 24.12 -5.18 32.72
N ILE A 10 25.29 -5.08 33.36
CA ILE A 10 25.78 -3.81 33.88
C ILE A 10 26.78 -3.26 32.86
N ILE A 11 26.43 -2.11 32.29
CA ILE A 11 27.20 -1.42 31.28
C ILE A 11 27.87 -0.22 31.93
N ASP A 12 29.20 -0.17 31.88
CA ASP A 12 29.96 1.06 32.17
C ASP A 12 29.66 2.06 31.05
N PHE A 13 28.73 2.97 31.32
CA PHE A 13 28.23 3.92 30.34
C PHE A 13 29.31 4.88 29.82
N PRO A 14 30.18 5.48 30.66
CA PRO A 14 31.33 6.26 30.19
C PRO A 14 32.24 5.48 29.23
N ALA A 15 32.66 4.27 29.60
CA ALA A 15 33.53 3.45 28.75
C ALA A 15 32.83 3.02 27.46
N PHE A 16 31.53 2.69 27.53
CA PHE A 16 30.72 2.37 26.37
C PHE A 16 30.56 3.57 25.43
N ALA A 17 30.23 4.75 25.96
CA ALA A 17 30.08 5.97 25.17
C ALA A 17 31.39 6.37 24.48
N ALA A 18 32.53 6.22 25.18
CA ALA A 18 33.85 6.45 24.60
C ALA A 18 34.19 5.47 23.47
N ALA A 19 33.79 4.19 23.61
CA ALA A 19 33.99 3.18 22.56
C ALA A 19 33.11 3.43 21.33
N VAL A 20 31.85 3.85 21.53
CA VAL A 20 30.89 4.07 20.44
C VAL A 20 31.09 5.43 19.76
N ASN A 21 31.57 6.45 20.49
CA ASN A 21 31.83 7.79 19.96
C ASN A 21 33.22 8.29 20.39
N PRO A 22 34.32 7.67 19.88
CA PRO A 22 35.68 8.02 20.26
C PRO A 22 36.06 9.46 19.88
N LYS A 23 35.35 10.04 18.91
CA LYS A 23 35.55 11.43 18.44
C LYS A 23 34.72 12.46 19.22
N ALA A 24 33.97 12.04 20.24
CA ALA A 24 33.11 12.89 21.07
C ALA A 24 32.19 13.83 20.25
N ILE A 25 31.70 13.36 19.10
CA ILE A 25 30.87 14.17 18.21
C ILE A 25 29.51 14.41 18.90
N LYS A 26 29.18 15.67 19.15
CA LYS A 26 27.93 16.11 19.83
C LYS A 26 27.04 16.93 18.90
N HIS A 27 26.77 16.42 17.71
CA HIS A 27 25.83 17.09 16.80
C HIS A 27 24.41 16.57 17.02
N HIS A 28 23.47 17.49 17.25
CA HIS A 28 22.06 17.16 17.22
C HIS A 28 21.70 16.67 15.82
N ARG A 29 21.39 15.38 15.69
CA ARG A 29 20.86 14.79 14.46
C ARG A 29 19.43 14.36 14.70
N SER A 30 18.57 14.65 13.73
CA SER A 30 17.26 14.01 13.66
C SER A 30 17.46 12.50 13.57
N GLN A 31 16.66 11.76 14.33
CA GLN A 31 16.66 10.31 14.26
C GLN A 31 16.34 9.87 12.81
N PRO A 32 17.12 8.96 12.21
CA PRO A 32 16.87 8.52 10.84
C PRO A 32 15.53 7.80 10.75
N ARG A 33 14.78 8.09 9.68
CA ARG A 33 13.53 7.40 9.39
C ARG A 33 13.81 6.03 8.79
N LEU A 34 13.96 5.02 9.65
CA LEU A 34 14.13 3.64 9.23
C LEU A 34 12.79 3.07 8.72
N ARG A 35 12.80 2.53 7.50
CA ARG A 35 11.63 1.92 6.85
C ARG A 35 11.98 0.54 6.30
N ALA A 36 10.98 -0.33 6.22
CA ALA A 36 11.10 -1.51 5.39
C ALA A 36 11.16 -1.09 3.92
N HIS A 37 11.83 -1.87 3.09
CA HIS A 37 11.95 -1.62 1.65
C HIS A 37 10.64 -1.23 0.96
N ASP A 38 9.62 -2.07 1.09
CA ASP A 38 8.34 -1.86 0.40
C ASP A 38 7.65 -0.56 0.88
N ASP A 39 7.80 -0.24 2.16
CA ASP A 39 7.26 0.98 2.75
C ASP A 39 8.05 2.20 2.27
N ALA A 40 9.38 2.10 2.15
CA ALA A 40 10.24 3.18 1.66
C ALA A 40 9.89 3.53 0.20
N VAL A 41 9.77 2.52 -0.66
CA VAL A 41 9.36 2.70 -2.06
C VAL A 41 7.96 3.30 -2.17
N PHE A 42 7.01 2.80 -1.36
CA PHE A 42 5.64 3.29 -1.36
C PHE A 42 5.54 4.73 -0.84
N ASP A 43 6.22 5.04 0.26
CA ASP A 43 6.23 6.37 0.86
C ASP A 43 6.88 7.39 -0.07
N PHE A 44 7.98 7.04 -0.78
CA PHE A 44 8.57 7.93 -1.77
C PHE A 44 7.56 8.34 -2.85
N LYS A 45 6.87 7.37 -3.46
CA LYS A 45 5.85 7.65 -4.48
C LYS A 45 4.65 8.44 -3.93
N ARG A 46 4.33 8.24 -2.65
CA ARG A 46 3.22 8.93 -1.99
C ARG A 46 3.55 10.37 -1.62
N LEU A 47 4.77 10.63 -1.14
CA LEU A 47 5.23 11.96 -0.72
C LEU A 47 5.69 12.81 -1.91
N HIS A 48 6.19 12.17 -2.97
CA HIS A 48 6.67 12.84 -4.18
C HIS A 48 5.86 12.50 -5.43
N PRO A 49 4.51 12.67 -5.43
CA PRO A 49 3.68 12.30 -6.58
C PRO A 49 3.94 13.16 -7.82
N HIS A 50 4.60 14.31 -7.63
CA HIS A 50 5.01 15.24 -8.68
C HIS A 50 6.33 14.83 -9.35
N LEU A 51 7.14 14.00 -8.69
CA LEU A 51 8.36 13.46 -9.25
C LEU A 51 8.03 12.16 -9.97
N HIS A 52 8.18 12.17 -11.29
CA HIS A 52 7.94 11.00 -12.13
C HIS A 52 9.12 10.02 -12.07
N VAL A 53 9.36 9.48 -10.88
CA VAL A 53 10.44 8.53 -10.63
C VAL A 53 9.95 7.11 -10.92
N SER A 54 10.65 6.40 -11.80
CA SER A 54 10.35 4.99 -12.07
C SER A 54 10.68 4.14 -10.85
N LEU A 55 10.02 2.99 -10.71
CA LEU A 55 10.38 2.05 -9.64
C LEU A 55 11.85 1.66 -9.73
N GLN A 56 12.32 1.38 -10.95
CA GLN A 56 13.71 1.01 -11.22
C GLN A 56 14.70 2.07 -10.74
N MET A 57 14.39 3.36 -10.88
CA MET A 57 15.26 4.43 -10.41
C MET A 57 15.37 4.47 -8.89
N ILE A 58 14.26 4.24 -8.17
CA ILE A 58 14.27 4.14 -6.69
C ILE A 58 15.10 2.92 -6.26
N GLU A 59 14.90 1.78 -6.92
CA GLU A 59 15.65 0.54 -6.67
C GLU A 59 17.16 0.70 -6.92
N GLN A 60 17.54 1.46 -7.96
CA GLN A 60 18.95 1.79 -8.21
C GLN A 60 19.56 2.61 -7.08
N GLN A 61 18.81 3.58 -6.52
CA GLN A 61 19.31 4.38 -5.39
C GLN A 61 19.35 3.58 -4.10
N LEU A 62 18.45 2.62 -3.90
CA LEU A 62 18.50 1.69 -2.78
C LEU A 62 19.79 0.85 -2.75
N CYS A 63 20.31 0.49 -3.91
CA CYS A 63 21.59 -0.20 -4.05
C CYS A 63 22.80 0.74 -4.02
N SER A 64 22.59 2.06 -3.91
CA SER A 64 23.69 3.02 -3.91
C SER A 64 24.42 3.02 -2.55
N PRO A 65 25.74 3.30 -2.53
CA PRO A 65 26.50 3.41 -1.29
C PRO A 65 26.11 4.65 -0.46
N GLU A 66 25.35 5.59 -1.02
CA GLU A 66 24.85 6.78 -0.31
C GLU A 66 23.67 6.46 0.62
N VAL A 67 23.02 5.30 0.44
CA VAL A 67 21.83 4.92 1.18
C VAL A 67 22.16 3.77 2.13
N PHE A 68 21.99 4.01 3.42
CA PHE A 68 22.09 2.95 4.41
C PHE A 68 20.99 1.92 4.18
N SER A 69 21.40 0.68 3.93
CA SER A 69 20.53 -0.48 3.81
C SER A 69 21.15 -1.67 4.55
N ILE A 70 20.31 -2.39 5.31
CA ILE A 70 20.71 -3.60 6.02
C ILE A 70 19.65 -4.68 5.90
N LYS A 71 20.08 -5.93 5.72
CA LYS A 71 19.18 -7.07 5.66
C LYS A 71 18.94 -7.62 7.06
N ASN A 72 17.69 -7.55 7.53
CA ASN A 72 17.24 -8.14 8.78
C ASN A 72 16.28 -9.30 8.49
N GLY A 73 16.80 -10.53 8.59
CA GLY A 73 16.09 -11.75 8.19
C GLY A 73 15.69 -11.72 6.70
N LYS A 74 14.39 -11.70 6.43
CA LYS A 74 13.82 -11.66 5.07
C LYS A 74 13.49 -10.23 4.58
N ARG A 75 13.77 -9.19 5.37
CA ARG A 75 13.41 -7.81 5.03
C ARG A 75 14.63 -6.92 4.98
N TRP A 76 14.60 -5.94 4.09
CA TRP A 76 15.55 -4.85 4.06
C TRP A 76 15.03 -3.69 4.90
N ILE A 77 15.89 -3.17 5.78
CA ILE A 77 15.68 -1.95 6.53
C ILE A 77 16.56 -0.88 5.88
N ILE A 78 15.93 0.24 5.54
CA ILE A 78 16.54 1.33 4.79
C ILE A 78 16.38 2.63 5.55
N ASN A 79 17.40 3.48 5.50
CA ASN A 79 17.27 4.88 5.90
C ASN A 79 16.52 5.67 4.81
N TYR A 80 15.26 6.01 5.09
CA TYR A 80 14.41 6.71 4.13
C TYR A 80 14.91 8.11 3.80
N ASP A 81 15.50 8.82 4.77
CA ASP A 81 15.99 10.19 4.55
C ASP A 81 17.12 10.21 3.51
N GLU A 82 18.05 9.25 3.61
CA GLU A 82 19.15 9.10 2.66
C GLU A 82 18.64 8.64 1.29
N LEU A 83 17.69 7.71 1.25
CA LEU A 83 17.05 7.27 0.01
C LEU A 83 16.35 8.42 -0.71
N GLU A 84 15.59 9.21 0.03
CA GLU A 84 14.86 10.38 -0.48
C GLU A 84 15.84 11.36 -1.11
N LEU A 85 16.91 11.72 -0.40
CA LEU A 85 17.95 12.61 -0.90
C LEU A 85 18.68 12.06 -2.14
N ALA A 86 19.10 10.80 -2.12
CA ALA A 86 19.79 10.16 -3.25
C ALA A 86 18.91 10.16 -4.51
N THR A 87 17.62 9.84 -4.34
CA THR A 87 16.65 9.81 -5.44
C THR A 87 16.38 11.21 -6.00
N LEU A 88 16.23 12.22 -5.14
CA LEU A 88 16.07 13.62 -5.57
C LEU A 88 17.29 14.11 -6.36
N LYS A 89 18.51 13.84 -5.89
CA LYS A 89 19.75 14.17 -6.62
C LYS A 89 19.76 13.49 -7.99
N ALA A 90 19.44 12.20 -8.05
CA ALA A 90 19.42 11.45 -9.29
C ALA A 90 18.41 12.02 -10.29
N VAL A 91 17.23 12.46 -9.83
CA VAL A 91 16.23 13.12 -10.69
C VAL A 91 16.73 14.44 -11.24
N ASN A 92 17.33 15.28 -10.39
CA ASN A 92 17.83 16.60 -10.79
C ASN A 92 18.98 16.50 -11.81
N ASN A 93 19.79 15.45 -11.70
CA ASN A 93 20.95 15.18 -12.56
C ASN A 93 20.57 14.56 -13.92
N LEU A 94 19.29 14.26 -14.19
CA LEU A 94 18.86 13.77 -15.50
C LEU A 94 18.98 14.87 -16.57
N PRO A 95 19.52 14.55 -17.77
CA PRO A 95 19.56 15.50 -18.89
C PRO A 95 18.14 15.85 -19.34
N GLU A 96 17.92 17.08 -19.80
CA GLU A 96 16.57 17.65 -20.05
C GLU A 96 15.68 16.79 -20.97
N GLY A 97 16.25 16.05 -21.93
CA GLY A 97 15.51 15.13 -22.81
C GLY A 97 15.19 13.75 -22.22
N LYS A 98 15.79 13.37 -21.07
CA LYS A 98 15.45 12.15 -20.31
C LYS A 98 14.67 12.44 -19.03
N ARG A 99 14.51 13.72 -18.69
CA ARG A 99 13.59 14.12 -17.63
C ARG A 99 12.18 13.70 -18.07
N PRO A 100 11.43 12.98 -17.23
CA PRO A 100 10.04 12.72 -17.54
C PRO A 100 9.32 14.06 -17.79
N PRO A 101 8.50 14.18 -18.84
CA PRO A 101 7.87 15.44 -19.19
C PRO A 101 7.06 15.99 -18.01
N PRO A 102 7.14 17.30 -17.69
CA PRO A 102 6.26 17.91 -16.71
C PRO A 102 4.89 18.06 -17.36
N THR A 103 4.04 17.04 -17.22
CA THR A 103 2.59 17.16 -17.02
C THR A 103 1.89 15.83 -17.30
N TYR A 104 1.02 15.44 -16.39
CA TYR A 104 -0.36 15.19 -16.78
C TYR A 104 -1.24 16.03 -15.86
N LYS A 105 -2.11 16.85 -16.47
CA LYS A 105 -3.31 17.35 -15.81
C LYS A 105 -3.86 16.19 -14.98
N LYS A 106 -4.13 16.40 -13.68
CA LYS A 106 -5.13 15.57 -13.01
C LYS A 106 -6.30 15.58 -13.99
N LYS A 107 -6.55 14.49 -14.73
CA LYS A 107 -7.90 14.25 -15.19
C LYS A 107 -8.66 14.35 -13.89
N THR A 108 -9.44 15.42 -13.75
CA THR A 108 -10.46 15.50 -12.73
C THR A 108 -11.28 14.26 -13.02
N LYS A 109 -10.91 13.12 -12.43
CA LYS A 109 -11.78 11.96 -12.36
C LYS A 109 -13.02 12.60 -11.77
N ALA A 110 -14.09 12.67 -12.56
CA ALA A 110 -15.36 13.19 -12.10
C ALA A 110 -15.50 12.67 -10.67
N LYS A 111 -15.56 13.59 -9.69
CA LYS A 111 -15.61 13.21 -8.28
C LYS A 111 -16.70 12.17 -8.22
N LEU A 112 -16.31 10.90 -8.09
CA LEU A 112 -17.24 9.79 -7.93
C LEU A 112 -18.08 10.24 -6.76
N ASP A 113 -19.39 10.34 -6.94
CA ASP A 113 -20.26 10.64 -5.81
C ASP A 113 -19.97 9.58 -4.75
N ILE A 114 -19.23 9.99 -3.71
CA ILE A 114 -18.69 9.14 -2.64
C ILE A 114 -19.82 8.79 -1.68
N LYS A 115 -21.03 9.34 -1.89
CA LYS A 115 -22.20 9.00 -1.10
C LYS A 115 -22.38 7.48 -1.12
N PRO A 116 -22.20 6.81 0.03
CA PRO A 116 -22.39 5.37 0.11
C PRO A 116 -23.85 5.09 -0.24
N VAL A 117 -24.07 4.07 -1.07
CA VAL A 117 -25.43 3.58 -1.28
C VAL A 117 -25.88 3.02 0.06
N HIS A 118 -26.85 3.67 0.70
CA HIS A 118 -27.38 3.22 1.98
C HIS A 118 -28.16 1.94 1.75
N ILE A 119 -27.59 0.82 2.20
CA ILE A 119 -28.21 -0.50 2.12
C ILE A 119 -28.41 -0.97 3.55
N GLN A 120 -29.64 -1.36 3.87
CA GLN A 120 -30.01 -1.79 5.21
C GLN A 120 -29.13 -2.98 5.63
N GLN A 121 -28.70 -2.96 6.89
CA GLN A 121 -27.71 -3.90 7.41
C GLN A 121 -28.14 -5.37 7.28
N LYS A 122 -29.46 -5.62 7.33
CA LYS A 122 -30.11 -6.93 7.11
C LYS A 122 -29.79 -7.53 5.72
N ASP A 123 -29.61 -6.70 4.70
CA ASP A 123 -29.37 -7.14 3.33
C ASP A 123 -27.89 -7.45 3.06
N LYS A 124 -26.98 -6.90 3.89
CA LYS A 124 -25.53 -7.12 3.79
C LYS A 124 -25.07 -8.47 4.33
N GLY A 125 -25.80 -9.04 5.29
CA GLY A 125 -25.47 -10.33 5.92
C GLY A 125 -25.76 -11.55 5.05
N TYR A 126 -26.80 -11.48 4.21
CA TYR A 126 -27.29 -12.61 3.42
C TYR A 126 -26.99 -12.53 1.92
N TYR A 127 -26.40 -11.43 1.43
CA TYR A 127 -26.20 -11.15 0.00
C TYR A 127 -27.41 -11.57 -0.83
N THR A 128 -28.56 -10.98 -0.51
CA THR A 128 -29.82 -11.29 -1.18
C THR A 128 -29.65 -11.19 -2.70
N LEU A 129 -30.44 -11.97 -3.45
CA LEU A 129 -30.42 -11.89 -4.92
C LEU A 129 -30.55 -10.45 -5.42
N TYR A 130 -31.44 -9.68 -4.79
CA TYR A 130 -31.63 -8.26 -5.07
C TYR A 130 -30.34 -7.45 -4.89
N PHE A 131 -29.61 -7.68 -3.79
CA PHE A 131 -28.33 -7.03 -3.55
C PHE A 131 -27.30 -7.42 -4.62
N LYS A 132 -27.14 -8.71 -4.95
CA LYS A 132 -26.18 -9.15 -5.97
C LYS A 132 -26.47 -8.51 -7.33
N LEU A 133 -27.74 -8.49 -7.75
CA LEU A 133 -28.16 -7.87 -9.01
C LEU A 133 -27.90 -6.37 -9.01
N THR A 134 -28.27 -5.67 -7.94
CA THR A 134 -28.06 -4.23 -7.82
C THR A 134 -26.57 -3.88 -7.97
N VAL A 135 -25.70 -4.66 -7.33
CA VAL A 135 -24.25 -4.44 -7.39
C VAL A 135 -23.69 -4.68 -8.79
N ILE A 136 -24.06 -5.78 -9.45
CA ILE A 136 -23.57 -6.12 -10.79
C ILE A 136 -24.11 -5.16 -11.84
N GLU A 137 -25.42 -4.87 -11.83
CA GLU A 137 -26.04 -3.93 -12.77
C GLU A 137 -25.46 -2.52 -12.61
N TYR A 138 -25.21 -2.07 -11.37
CA TYR A 138 -24.56 -0.78 -11.11
C TYR A 138 -23.10 -0.77 -11.60
N MET A 139 -22.34 -1.85 -11.36
CA MET A 139 -20.96 -1.98 -11.82
C MET A 139 -20.86 -1.91 -13.35
N VAL A 140 -21.72 -2.66 -14.06
CA VAL A 140 -21.76 -2.68 -15.53
C VAL A 140 -22.22 -1.32 -16.08
N LYS A 141 -23.31 -0.76 -15.53
CA LYS A 141 -23.87 0.53 -15.98
C LYS A 141 -22.89 1.69 -15.83
N HIS A 142 -22.10 1.69 -14.76
CA HIS A 142 -21.15 2.77 -14.45
C HIS A 142 -19.69 2.44 -14.81
N ASN A 143 -19.46 1.30 -15.48
CA ASN A 143 -18.13 0.81 -15.88
C ASN A 143 -17.09 0.88 -14.73
N LEU A 144 -17.49 0.45 -13.54
CA LEU A 144 -16.64 0.52 -12.34
C LEU A 144 -15.69 -0.67 -12.27
N SER A 145 -14.47 -0.42 -11.79
CA SER A 145 -13.58 -1.52 -11.42
C SER A 145 -14.13 -2.28 -10.19
N TYR A 146 -13.79 -3.57 -10.06
CA TYR A 146 -14.18 -4.35 -8.88
C TYR A 146 -13.83 -3.67 -7.56
N LYS A 147 -12.64 -3.03 -7.49
CA LYS A 147 -12.20 -2.31 -6.29
C LYS A 147 -13.11 -1.12 -5.98
N GLU A 148 -13.48 -0.33 -6.99
CA GLU A 148 -14.40 0.81 -6.83
C GLU A 148 -15.79 0.34 -6.40
N THR A 149 -16.28 -0.76 -6.98
CA THR A 149 -17.56 -1.38 -6.59
C THR A 149 -17.54 -1.83 -5.13
N VAL A 150 -16.48 -2.51 -4.68
CA VAL A 150 -16.35 -2.94 -3.27
C VAL A 150 -16.36 -1.74 -2.32
N ILE A 151 -15.57 -0.70 -2.63
CA ILE A 151 -15.51 0.50 -1.79
C ILE A 151 -16.89 1.18 -1.74
N LYS A 152 -17.59 1.26 -2.88
CA LYS A 152 -18.88 1.94 -2.99
C LYS A 152 -20.01 1.23 -2.21
N PHE A 153 -20.08 -0.09 -2.30
CA PHE A 153 -21.19 -0.86 -1.71
C PHE A 153 -20.92 -1.33 -0.27
N TRP A 154 -19.65 -1.54 0.10
CA TRP A 154 -19.29 -2.02 1.42
C TRP A 154 -18.55 -0.99 2.29
N GLY A 155 -18.04 0.11 1.75
CA GLY A 155 -17.30 1.12 2.53
C GLY A 155 -16.02 0.58 3.17
N ILE A 156 -15.42 -0.46 2.56
CA ILE A 156 -14.26 -1.16 3.14
C ILE A 156 -12.96 -0.55 2.62
N GLU A 157 -12.07 -0.18 3.53
CA GLU A 157 -10.72 0.32 3.21
C GLU A 157 -9.61 -0.73 3.42
N SER A 158 -9.88 -1.79 4.19
CA SER A 158 -8.91 -2.85 4.47
C SER A 158 -8.58 -3.67 3.22
N ARG A 159 -7.30 -3.69 2.81
CA ARG A 159 -6.81 -4.42 1.63
C ARG A 159 -7.20 -5.91 1.63
N LYS A 160 -7.10 -6.59 2.78
CA LYS A 160 -7.46 -8.02 2.92
C LYS A 160 -8.95 -8.24 2.67
N LYS A 161 -9.81 -7.39 3.24
CA LYS A 161 -11.27 -7.45 3.07
C LYS A 161 -11.69 -7.08 1.64
N ILE A 162 -11.00 -6.12 1.01
CA ILE A 162 -11.23 -5.75 -0.40
C ILE A 162 -10.98 -6.94 -1.32
N ARG A 163 -9.83 -7.63 -1.19
CA ARG A 163 -9.52 -8.80 -2.03
C ARG A 163 -10.59 -9.89 -1.93
N ALA A 164 -11.03 -10.23 -0.72
CA ALA A 164 -12.08 -11.23 -0.51
C ALA A 164 -13.41 -10.85 -1.19
N ARG A 165 -13.76 -9.56 -1.23
CA ARG A 165 -14.98 -9.06 -1.88
C ARG A 165 -14.85 -8.95 -3.40
N ILE A 166 -13.64 -8.68 -3.91
CA ILE A 166 -13.36 -8.74 -5.35
C ILE A 166 -13.58 -10.16 -5.88
N THR A 167 -13.05 -11.18 -5.22
CA THR A 167 -13.26 -12.59 -5.62
C THR A 167 -14.75 -12.94 -5.67
N LEU A 168 -15.51 -12.47 -4.69
CA LEU A 168 -16.96 -12.68 -4.62
C LEU A 168 -17.71 -11.94 -5.75
N LEU A 169 -17.32 -10.71 -6.10
CA LEU A 169 -17.85 -9.98 -7.25
C LEU A 169 -17.54 -10.65 -8.58
N MET A 170 -16.32 -11.16 -8.77
CA MET A 170 -15.93 -11.88 -9.99
C MET A 170 -16.82 -13.10 -10.19
N ASN A 171 -17.12 -13.85 -9.11
CA ASN A 171 -18.01 -15.00 -9.17
C ASN A 171 -19.46 -14.61 -9.54
N TRP A 172 -19.94 -13.48 -9.04
CA TRP A 172 -21.27 -12.97 -9.37
C TRP A 172 -21.36 -12.44 -10.81
N GLU A 173 -20.34 -11.74 -11.29
CA GLU A 173 -20.28 -11.27 -12.68
C GLU A 173 -20.18 -12.44 -13.65
N ALA A 174 -19.36 -13.45 -13.35
CA ALA A 174 -19.26 -14.66 -14.16
C ALA A 174 -20.61 -15.37 -14.26
N ALA A 175 -21.32 -15.53 -13.14
CA ALA A 175 -22.67 -16.11 -13.14
C ALA A 175 -23.69 -15.25 -13.91
N TYR A 176 -23.64 -13.93 -13.75
CA TYR A 176 -24.51 -13.02 -14.50
C TYR A 176 -24.25 -13.10 -16.02
N LYS A 177 -22.99 -13.21 -16.44
CA LYS A 177 -22.64 -13.37 -17.86
C LYS A 177 -23.04 -14.72 -18.44
N SER A 178 -22.98 -15.80 -17.65
CA SER A 178 -23.29 -17.14 -18.14
C SER A 178 -24.78 -17.44 -18.27
N GLY A 179 -25.62 -16.89 -17.39
CA GLY A 179 -27.06 -17.21 -17.37
C GLY A 179 -27.96 -16.09 -16.86
N GLY A 180 -27.48 -14.84 -16.89
CA GLY A 180 -28.24 -13.67 -16.49
C GLY A 180 -28.73 -13.73 -15.05
N LYS A 181 -29.95 -13.24 -14.82
CA LYS A 181 -30.58 -13.22 -13.49
C LYS A 181 -30.79 -14.62 -12.91
N ARG A 182 -31.00 -15.65 -13.75
CA ARG A 182 -31.31 -17.03 -13.32
C ARG A 182 -30.08 -17.74 -12.72
N ALA A 183 -28.90 -17.58 -13.31
CA ALA A 183 -27.67 -18.20 -12.80
C ALA A 183 -27.21 -17.64 -11.43
N LEU A 184 -27.55 -16.39 -11.11
CA LEU A 184 -27.29 -15.80 -9.80
C LEU A 184 -28.21 -16.34 -8.68
N ILE A 185 -29.39 -16.85 -9.06
CA ILE A 185 -30.35 -17.51 -8.16
C ILE A 185 -29.83 -18.89 -7.76
N GLU A 186 -29.31 -19.65 -8.72
CA GLU A 186 -28.77 -21.00 -8.48
C GLU A 186 -27.57 -21.01 -7.52
N GLN A 187 -26.75 -19.95 -7.52
CA GLN A 187 -25.69 -19.75 -6.52
C GLN A 187 -26.19 -19.42 -5.10
N HIS A 188 -27.47 -19.08 -4.93
CA HIS A 188 -28.07 -18.76 -3.64
C HIS A 188 -28.89 -19.92 -3.05
N SER A 189 -29.28 -20.90 -3.87
CA SER A 189 -29.96 -22.09 -3.36
C SER A 189 -29.00 -22.91 -2.50
N PRO A 190 -29.28 -23.11 -1.21
CA PRO A 190 -28.52 -24.10 -0.44
C PRO A 190 -28.69 -25.45 -1.14
N LYS A 191 -27.59 -26.20 -1.30
CA LYS A 191 -27.67 -27.61 -1.69
C LYS A 191 -28.66 -28.27 -0.73
N LYS A 192 -29.78 -28.78 -1.26
CA LYS A 192 -30.61 -29.72 -0.50
C LYS A 192 -29.69 -30.89 -0.17
N HIS A 193 -29.28 -30.98 1.10
CA HIS A 193 -28.77 -32.22 1.64
C HIS A 193 -29.97 -33.17 1.65
N ASN A 194 -29.97 -34.11 0.72
CA ASN A 194 -30.71 -35.37 0.88
C ASN A 194 -29.96 -36.23 1.89
#